data_AF-A0A0A1PDQ1-F1
#
_entry.id   AF-A0A0A1PDQ1-F1
#
_cell.length_a   1.000
_cell.length_b   1.000
_cell.length_c   1.000
_cell.angle_alpha   90.00
_cell.angle_beta   90.00
_cell.angle_gamma   90.00
#
_symmetry.space_group_name_H-M   'P 1'
#
loop_
_entity.id
_entity.type
_entity.pdbx_description
1 polymer ?
#
loop_
_entity_poly.entity_id
_entity_poly.type
_entity_poly.pdbx_seq_one_letter_code
_entity_poly.pdbx_strand_id
1 'polypeptide(L)'
;MLIILTARGDYGYDEGGRLAAANLVEAGLKVPLGYIGLEASDTVAIEYDEFADARLAASISAAEHGVDRLVDRLLAMPGMSGGASALALSA
;
A
#
# COMPACT_ATOMS: atom_id res chain seq x y z
N MET A 1 -6.93 -7.33 8.64
CA MET A 1 -6.72 -6.56 7.40
C MET A 1 -5.24 -6.58 7.05
N LEU A 2 -4.91 -6.74 5.77
CA LEU A 2 -3.54 -6.76 5.25
C LEU A 2 -3.21 -5.40 4.62
N ILE A 3 -2.11 -4.77 5.04
CA ILE A 3 -1.58 -3.57 4.38
C ILE A 3 -0.34 -3.96 3.58
N ILE A 4 -0.33 -3.64 2.29
CA ILE A 4 0.80 -3.93 1.39
C ILE A 4 1.40 -2.60 0.93
N LEU A 5 2.61 -2.31 1.38
CA LEU A 5 3.43 -1.22 0.85
C LEU A 5 4.50 -1.85 -0.03
N THR A 6 4.55 -1.48 -1.31
CA THR A 6 5.42 -2.15 -2.29
C THR A 6 6.06 -1.17 -3.27
N ALA A 7 7.12 -1.60 -3.94
CA ALA A 7 7.77 -0.88 -5.02
C ALA A 7 7.89 -1.81 -6.24
N ARG A 8 7.69 -1.24 -7.43
CA ARG A 8 7.66 -1.96 -8.71
C ARG A 8 8.62 -1.26 -9.68
N GLY A 9 9.43 -2.05 -10.40
CA GLY A 9 10.40 -1.53 -11.36
C GLY A 9 9.74 -0.78 -12.51
N ASP A 10 8.83 -1.46 -13.21
CA ASP A 10 8.03 -0.88 -14.30
C ASP A 10 6.70 -0.29 -13.75
N TYR A 11 5.72 -0.04 -14.62
CA TYR A 11 4.44 0.60 -14.25
C TYR A 11 3.20 -0.08 -14.86
N GLY A 12 2.04 0.20 -14.25
CA GLY A 12 0.73 -0.26 -14.71
C GLY A 12 0.36 -1.66 -14.21
N TYR A 13 0.70 -1.97 -12.96
CA TYR A 13 0.34 -3.25 -12.32
C TYR A 13 -1.03 -3.24 -11.62
N ASP A 14 -1.65 -2.07 -11.52
CA ASP A 14 -3.02 -1.92 -11.01
C ASP A 14 -4.05 -2.41 -12.04
N GLU A 15 -5.29 -2.62 -11.60
CA GLU A 15 -6.37 -3.14 -12.44
C GLU A 15 -6.58 -2.33 -13.72
N GLY A 16 -6.67 -3.01 -14.86
CA GLY A 16 -6.76 -2.38 -16.18
C GLY A 16 -5.43 -1.88 -16.74
N GLY A 17 -4.34 -1.95 -15.98
CA GLY A 17 -2.99 -1.62 -16.42
C GLY A 17 -2.34 -2.70 -17.28
N ARG A 18 -1.29 -2.32 -18.02
CA ARG A 18 -0.56 -3.20 -18.95
C ARG A 18 0.08 -4.43 -18.29
N LEU A 19 0.42 -4.34 -17.01
CA LEU A 19 1.07 -5.40 -16.24
C LEU A 19 0.15 -5.99 -15.15
N ALA A 20 -1.14 -5.64 -15.15
CA ALA A 20 -2.11 -6.11 -14.16
C ALA A 20 -2.11 -7.65 -14.01
N ALA A 21 -2.14 -8.37 -15.15
CA ALA A 21 -2.13 -9.84 -15.16
C ALA A 21 -0.79 -10.44 -14.70
N ALA A 22 0.29 -9.66 -14.70
CA ALA A 22 1.61 -10.06 -14.25
C ALA A 22 1.91 -9.63 -12.80
N ASN A 23 0.93 -9.03 -12.10
CA ASN A 23 1.09 -8.64 -10.70
C ASN A 23 1.00 -9.84 -9.74
N LEU A 24 2.04 -10.68 -9.77
CA LEU A 24 2.08 -11.93 -9.02
C LEU A 24 2.50 -11.73 -7.55
N VAL A 25 3.19 -10.65 -7.21
CA VAL A 25 3.64 -10.38 -5.84
C VAL A 25 2.43 -10.13 -4.94
N GLU A 26 1.59 -9.15 -5.28
CA GLU A 26 0.41 -8.81 -4.50
C GLU A 26 -0.62 -9.95 -4.50
N ALA A 27 -0.81 -10.63 -5.64
CA ALA A 27 -1.67 -11.81 -5.70
C ALA A 27 -1.14 -12.95 -4.80
N GLY A 28 0.18 -13.16 -4.79
CA GLY A 28 0.87 -14.14 -3.95
C GLY A 28 0.80 -13.84 -2.45
N LEU A 29 0.48 -12.60 -2.06
CA LEU A 29 0.17 -12.24 -0.68
C LEU A 29 -1.33 -12.36 -0.39
N LYS A 30 -2.19 -11.74 -1.22
CA LYS A 30 -3.63 -11.62 -0.97
C LYS A 30 -4.34 -12.98 -0.93
N VAL A 31 -4.00 -13.90 -1.84
CA VAL A 31 -4.68 -15.21 -1.93
C VAL A 31 -4.44 -16.08 -0.68
N PRO A 32 -3.18 -16.41 -0.30
CA PRO A 32 -2.97 -17.27 0.86
C PRO A 32 -3.33 -16.59 2.18
N LEU A 33 -3.14 -15.27 2.30
CA LEU A 33 -3.51 -14.55 3.51
C LEU A 33 -5.04 -14.41 3.65
N GLY A 34 -5.75 -14.26 2.54
CA GLY A 34 -7.21 -14.34 2.50
C GLY A 34 -7.72 -15.70 2.97
N TYR A 35 -7.07 -16.79 2.56
CA TYR A 35 -7.43 -18.15 2.99
C TYR A 35 -7.36 -18.34 4.52
N ILE A 36 -6.44 -17.67 5.22
CA ILE A 36 -6.33 -17.74 6.69
C ILE A 36 -7.16 -16.67 7.42
N GLY A 37 -8.03 -15.94 6.71
CA GLY A 37 -8.97 -14.97 7.29
C GLY A 37 -8.55 -13.50 7.20
N LEU A 38 -7.47 -13.15 6.48
CA LEU A 38 -7.12 -11.76 6.18
C LEU A 38 -7.78 -11.31 4.86
N GLU A 39 -9.11 -11.26 4.85
CA GLU A 39 -9.92 -11.02 3.65
C GLU A 39 -9.83 -9.57 3.12
N ALA A 40 -9.72 -8.59 4.02
CA ALA A 40 -9.57 -7.19 3.64
C ALA A 40 -8.10 -6.84 3.40
N SER A 41 -7.81 -6.13 2.31
CA SER A 41 -6.48 -5.60 2.02
C SER A 41 -6.50 -4.19 1.41
N ASP A 42 -5.50 -3.39 1.77
CA ASP A 42 -5.17 -2.12 1.11
C ASP A 42 -3.75 -2.23 0.54
N THR A 43 -3.51 -1.55 -0.59
CA THR A 43 -2.21 -1.56 -1.27
C THR A 43 -1.81 -0.15 -1.64
N VAL A 44 -0.58 0.22 -1.34
CA VAL A 44 0.07 1.43 -1.84
C VAL A 44 1.35 1.00 -2.53
N ALA A 45 1.52 1.40 -3.79
CA ALA A 45 2.66 1.02 -4.61
C ALA A 45 3.40 2.25 -5.13
N ILE A 46 4.72 2.13 -5.16
CA ILE A 46 5.59 2.97 -5.97
C ILE A 46 5.86 2.22 -7.27
N GLU A 47 5.89 2.93 -8.40
CA GLU A 47 6.22 2.41 -9.73
C GLU A 47 7.36 3.23 -10.34
N TYR A 48 7.92 2.77 -11.45
CA TYR A 48 9.05 3.39 -12.16
C TYR A 48 10.40 3.32 -11.43
N ASP A 49 10.56 2.41 -10.46
CA ASP A 49 11.78 2.30 -9.64
C ASP A 49 13.03 2.03 -10.50
N GLU A 50 12.88 1.37 -11.65
CA GLU A 50 14.01 1.10 -12.56
C GLU A 50 14.48 2.33 -13.35
N PHE A 51 13.65 3.38 -13.45
CA PHE A 51 13.94 4.55 -14.28
C PHE A 51 14.57 5.71 -13.48
N ALA A 52 14.37 5.76 -12.16
CA ALA A 52 14.92 6.76 -11.25
C ALA A 52 14.74 8.24 -11.69
N ASP A 53 13.67 8.53 -12.43
CA ASP A 53 13.41 9.84 -13.03
C ASP A 53 12.23 10.57 -12.35
N ALA A 54 11.76 11.66 -12.98
CA ALA A 54 10.65 12.44 -12.47
C ALA A 54 9.35 11.64 -12.25
N ARG A 55 9.15 10.52 -12.96
CA ARG A 55 8.00 9.63 -12.78
C ARG A 55 8.11 8.85 -11.48
N LEU A 56 9.31 8.39 -11.13
CA LEU A 56 9.56 7.75 -9.83
C LEU A 56 9.32 8.76 -8.69
N ALA A 57 9.85 9.99 -8.81
CA ALA A 57 9.63 11.02 -7.80
C ALA A 57 8.13 11.35 -7.61
N ALA A 58 7.38 11.45 -8.71
CA ALA A 58 5.94 11.63 -8.67
C ALA A 58 5.21 10.42 -8.06
N SER A 59 5.66 9.21 -8.35
CA SER A 59 5.10 7.97 -7.79
C SER A 59 5.35 7.86 -6.28
N ILE A 60 6.56 8.19 -5.81
CA ILE A 60 6.88 8.27 -4.38
C ILE A 60 5.97 9.28 -3.70
N SER A 61 5.88 10.51 -4.23
CA SER A 61 5.03 11.54 -3.66
C SER A 61 3.57 11.08 -3.59
N ALA A 62 3.04 10.46 -4.66
CA ALA A 62 1.67 9.93 -4.66
C ALA A 62 1.47 8.80 -3.62
N ALA A 63 2.47 7.92 -3.45
CA ALA A 63 2.46 6.85 -2.47
C ALA A 63 2.48 7.38 -1.04
N GLU A 64 3.31 8.38 -0.72
CA GLU A 64 3.35 9.04 0.59
C GLU A 64 1.98 9.61 0.97
N HIS A 65 1.38 10.42 0.08
CA HIS A 65 0.02 10.92 0.29
C HIS A 65 -1.03 9.79 0.37
N GLY A 66 -0.79 8.67 -0.32
CA GLY A 66 -1.62 7.48 -0.24
C GLY A 66 -1.58 6.81 1.14
N VAL A 67 -0.38 6.73 1.74
CA VAL A 67 -0.18 6.23 3.10
C VAL A 67 -0.86 7.14 4.11
N ASP A 68 -0.71 8.47 4.00
CA ASP A 68 -1.38 9.41 4.91
C ASP A 68 -2.90 9.20 4.92
N ARG A 69 -3.51 9.15 3.72
CA ARG A 69 -4.96 8.87 3.59
C ARG A 69 -5.34 7.51 4.16
N LEU A 70 -4.50 6.49 3.97
CA LEU A 70 -4.76 5.17 4.51
C LEU A 70 -4.76 5.21 6.05
N VAL A 71 -3.78 5.85 6.66
CA VAL A 71 -3.69 6.03 8.12
C VAL A 71 -4.93 6.74 8.65
N ASP A 72 -5.35 7.84 8.01
CA ASP A 72 -6.56 8.58 8.41
C ASP A 72 -7.81 7.69 8.40
N ARG A 73 -7.98 6.87 7.36
CA ARG A 73 -9.10 5.91 7.28
C ARG A 73 -9.02 4.85 8.38
N LEU A 74 -7.84 4.33 8.67
CA LEU A 74 -7.63 3.32 9.72
C LEU A 74 -7.96 3.88 11.10
N LEU A 75 -7.57 5.12 11.39
CA LEU A 75 -7.87 5.79 12.65
C LEU A 75 -9.37 6.08 12.82
N ALA A 76 -10.08 6.28 11.70
CA ALA A 76 -11.53 6.48 11.71
C ALA A 76 -12.35 5.18 11.87
N MET A 77 -11.73 3.99 11.76
CA MET A 77 -12.44 2.71 11.89
C MET A 77 -12.82 2.41 13.35
N PRO A 78 -14.10 2.12 13.64
CA PRO A 78 -14.54 1.69 14.98
C PRO A 78 -13.85 0.38 15.40
N GLY A 79 -13.20 0.40 16.57
CA GLY A 79 -12.49 -0.77 17.13
C GLY A 79 -10.96 -0.73 17.02
N MET A 80 -10.38 0.23 16.27
CA MET A 80 -8.93 0.49 16.23
C MET A 80 -8.45 1.48 17.30
N SER A 81 -9.36 2.00 18.15
CA SER A 81 -9.11 3.01 19.17
C SER A 81 -8.34 2.51 20.41
N GLY A 82 -7.70 1.33 20.35
CA GLY A 82 -6.98 0.72 21.48
C GLY A 82 -5.48 1.03 21.58
N GLY A 83 -4.89 1.76 20.63
CA GLY A 83 -3.42 1.88 20.51
C GLY A 83 -2.81 3.28 20.43
N ALA A 84 -3.60 4.34 20.33
CA ALA A 84 -3.08 5.70 20.09
C ALA A 84 -2.62 6.44 21.38
N SER A 85 -2.01 5.74 22.34
CA SER A 85 -1.49 6.35 23.58
C SER A 85 0.04 6.40 23.69
N ALA A 86 0.81 5.94 22.69
CA ALA A 86 2.26 5.75 22.85
C ALA A 86 3.19 6.64 22.00
N LEU A 87 2.69 7.59 21.19
CA LEU A 87 3.56 8.47 20.40
C LEU A 87 3.38 9.97 20.67
N ALA A 88 2.58 10.35 21.66
CA ALA A 88 2.70 11.66 22.28
C ALA A 88 3.84 11.63 23.30
N LEU A 89 5.11 11.68 22.85
CA LEU A 89 6.24 12.31 23.53
C LEU A 89 7.53 12.14 22.70
N SER A 90 7.96 13.19 22.01
CA SER A 90 9.27 13.82 22.25
C SER A 90 9.60 14.86 21.17
N ALA A 91 9.74 16.10 21.66
CA ALA A 91 10.51 17.24 21.15
C ALA A 91 10.16 17.82 19.77
#